data_AF-A0A1F8EHD1-F1
#
_entry.id   AF-A0A1F8EHD1-F1
#
_cell.length_a   1.000
_cell.length_b   1.000
_cell.length_c   1.000
_cell.angle_alpha   90.00
_cell.angle_beta   90.00
_cell.angle_gamma   90.00
#
_symmetry.space_group_name_H-M   'P 1'
#
loop_
_entity.id
_entity.type
_entity.pdbx_description
1 polymer ?
#
loop_
_entity_poly.entity_id
_entity_poly.type
_entity_poly.pdbx_seq_one_letter_code
_entity_poly.pdbx_strand_id
1 'polypeptide(L)'
;MNFTRKDLTSSLTTGLYAGVIVWQILNFLKAPSFGLPTSHPHSLFIIIIPVVWVCGVNLGYFLGRWMSFFNQFGKFAVIGFTNFIVYSGILNILIAGTDINAGLWYPVFIAIAFVGGALHSYGWNKFWVFESGASGGGAGEFAKFFIVNGIAGLVNVGIASFVVNVVGPLSNLSGDVWANVGAVAGSAVALIFSFIGFRLVVFKKKEL
;
A
#
# COMPACT_ATOMS: atom_id res chain seq x y z
N MET A 1 -12.09 -8.81 21.12
CA MET A 1 -10.77 -8.27 21.56
C MET A 1 -10.92 -6.77 21.77
N ASN A 2 -10.13 -6.18 22.66
CA ASN A 2 -10.18 -4.74 22.94
C ASN A 2 -8.98 -4.04 22.31
N PHE A 3 -9.17 -2.77 21.95
CA PHE A 3 -8.12 -1.91 21.42
C PHE A 3 -7.00 -1.73 22.45
N THR A 4 -5.75 -2.01 22.05
CA THR A 4 -4.59 -2.04 22.96
C THR A 4 -3.72 -0.80 22.82
N ARG A 5 -2.81 -0.57 23.78
CA ARG A 5 -1.77 0.47 23.65
C ARG A 5 -0.89 0.25 22.41
N LYS A 6 -0.58 -1.01 22.08
CA LYS A 6 0.20 -1.38 20.90
C LYS A 6 -0.53 -1.02 19.60
N ASP A 7 -1.86 -1.17 19.57
CA ASP A 7 -2.67 -0.77 18.43
C ASP A 7 -2.69 0.75 18.25
N LEU A 8 -2.77 1.49 19.36
CA LEU A 8 -2.69 2.95 19.33
C LEU A 8 -1.34 3.42 18.79
N THR A 9 -0.24 2.95 19.36
CA THR A 9 1.10 3.37 18.96
C THR A 9 1.37 2.98 17.51
N SER A 10 1.03 1.77 17.10
CA SER A 10 1.22 1.31 15.71
C SER A 10 0.39 2.12 14.72
N SER A 11 -0.88 2.41 15.04
CA SER A 11 -1.76 3.23 14.19
C SER A 11 -1.26 4.68 14.06
N LEU A 12 -0.80 5.27 15.16
CA LEU A 12 -0.24 6.62 15.16
C LEU A 12 1.08 6.67 14.39
N THR A 13 2.00 5.75 14.66
CA THR A 13 3.28 5.68 13.95
C THR A 13 3.07 5.50 12.46
N THR A 14 2.24 4.52 12.06
CA THR A 14 1.94 4.25 10.64
C THR A 14 1.23 5.40 9.95
N GLY A 15 0.25 6.00 10.64
CA GLY A 15 -0.49 7.13 10.10
C GLY A 15 0.36 8.40 9.97
N LEU A 16 1.30 8.65 10.88
CA LEU A 16 2.10 9.87 10.87
C LEU A 16 3.02 9.93 9.64
N TYR A 17 3.82 8.90 9.41
CA TYR A 17 4.68 8.90 8.22
C TYR A 17 3.86 8.76 6.93
N ALA A 18 2.73 8.04 6.94
CA ALA A 18 1.83 7.99 5.80
C ALA A 18 1.29 9.39 5.46
N GLY A 19 0.91 10.16 6.48
CA GLY A 19 0.48 11.56 6.36
C GLY A 19 1.55 12.45 5.75
N VAL A 20 2.80 12.32 6.20
CA VAL A 20 3.94 13.04 5.62
C VAL A 20 4.15 12.65 4.16
N ILE A 21 4.13 11.36 3.83
CA ILE A 21 4.31 10.87 2.46
C ILE A 21 3.21 11.42 1.54
N VAL A 22 1.94 11.32 1.95
CA VAL A 22 0.81 11.86 1.18
C VAL A 22 0.95 13.36 0.97
N TRP A 23 1.31 14.11 2.01
CA TRP A 23 1.58 15.54 1.88
C TRP A 23 2.63 15.84 0.81
N GLN A 24 3.76 15.15 0.84
CA GLN A 24 4.85 15.36 -0.13
C GLN A 24 4.43 14.96 -1.55
N ILE A 25 3.71 13.85 -1.72
CA ILE A 25 3.18 13.44 -3.03
C ILE A 25 2.24 14.51 -3.58
N LEU A 26 1.30 15.01 -2.79
CA LEU A 26 0.33 16.01 -3.25
C LEU A 26 1.00 17.34 -3.62
N ASN A 27 2.05 17.74 -2.90
CA ASN A 27 2.85 18.91 -3.27
C ASN A 27 3.60 18.67 -4.58
N PHE A 28 4.26 17.51 -4.73
CA PHE A 28 5.01 17.14 -5.93
C PHE A 28 4.11 17.13 -7.17
N LEU A 29 2.92 16.53 -7.05
CA LEU A 29 1.93 16.46 -8.12
C LEU A 29 1.14 17.76 -8.34
N LYS A 30 1.42 18.82 -7.55
CA LYS A 30 0.71 20.11 -7.59
C LYS A 30 -0.81 19.95 -7.49
N ALA A 31 -1.26 19.03 -6.62
CA ALA A 31 -2.66 18.72 -6.45
C ALA A 31 -3.45 19.96 -5.97
N PRO A 32 -4.72 20.13 -6.41
CA PRO A 32 -5.53 21.29 -6.06
C PRO A 32 -5.73 21.39 -4.54
N SER A 33 -5.77 22.61 -4.00
CA SER A 33 -5.86 22.89 -2.55
C SER A 33 -7.24 22.60 -1.93
N PHE A 34 -8.20 22.09 -2.72
CA PHE A 34 -9.58 21.80 -2.30
C PHE A 34 -10.28 22.93 -1.53
N GLY A 35 -9.95 24.20 -1.86
CA GLY A 35 -10.56 25.38 -1.23
C GLY A 35 -10.06 25.69 0.19
N LEU A 36 -8.98 25.06 0.65
CA LEU A 36 -8.40 25.33 1.97
C LEU A 36 -7.63 26.66 1.97
N PRO A 37 -7.89 27.56 2.94
CA PRO A 37 -7.30 28.91 2.99
C PRO A 37 -5.89 28.92 3.62
N THR A 38 -5.08 27.88 3.39
CA THR A 38 -3.74 27.76 4.00
C THR A 38 -2.64 27.73 2.94
N SER A 39 -1.43 28.16 3.31
CA SER A 39 -0.25 28.12 2.43
C SER A 39 0.23 26.70 2.12
N HIS A 40 -0.14 25.72 2.96
CA HIS A 40 0.21 24.31 2.83
C HIS A 40 -1.02 23.42 3.10
N PRO A 41 -2.00 23.41 2.17
CA PRO A 41 -3.30 22.74 2.36
C PRO A 41 -3.17 21.24 2.62
N HIS A 42 -2.17 20.61 2.01
CA HIS A 42 -1.92 19.18 2.08
C HIS A 42 -1.25 18.73 3.40
N SER A 43 -0.78 19.65 4.24
CA SER A 43 -0.12 19.29 5.51
C SER A 43 -1.09 18.68 6.54
N LEU A 44 -2.41 18.91 6.37
CA LEU A 44 -3.46 18.35 7.22
C LEU A 44 -3.48 16.81 7.22
N PHE A 45 -2.96 16.16 6.17
CA PHE A 45 -2.87 14.70 6.11
C PHE A 45 -1.95 14.11 7.19
N ILE A 46 -1.02 14.89 7.76
CA ILE A 46 -0.23 14.49 8.94
C ILE A 46 -1.14 14.20 10.14
N ILE A 47 -2.28 14.87 10.25
CA ILE A 47 -3.24 14.70 11.36
C ILE A 47 -4.37 13.77 10.94
N ILE A 48 -4.91 13.94 9.73
CA ILE A 48 -6.07 13.17 9.26
C ILE A 48 -5.74 11.67 9.20
N ILE A 49 -4.59 11.27 8.62
CA ILE A 49 -4.29 9.85 8.41
C ILE A 49 -4.12 9.08 9.74
N PRO A 50 -3.35 9.55 10.75
CA PRO A 50 -3.31 8.89 12.06
C PRO A 50 -4.69 8.72 12.70
N VAL A 51 -5.54 9.75 12.63
CA VAL A 51 -6.90 9.68 13.18
C VAL A 51 -7.71 8.61 12.45
N VAL A 52 -7.68 8.61 11.12
CA VAL A 52 -8.37 7.60 10.30
C VAL A 52 -7.85 6.19 10.60
N TRP A 53 -6.55 6.00 10.84
CA TRP A 53 -5.99 4.68 11.18
C TRP A 53 -6.49 4.19 12.53
N VAL A 54 -6.47 5.05 13.55
CA VAL A 54 -7.01 4.71 14.88
C VAL A 54 -8.49 4.37 14.76
N CYS A 55 -9.27 5.17 14.03
CA CYS A 55 -10.69 4.89 13.77
C CYS A 55 -10.89 3.58 13.00
N GLY A 56 -10.08 3.29 11.98
CA GLY A 56 -10.16 2.08 11.17
C GLY A 56 -9.88 0.80 11.97
N VAL A 57 -8.88 0.82 12.85
CA VAL A 57 -8.62 -0.31 13.75
C VAL A 57 -9.76 -0.48 14.76
N ASN A 58 -10.28 0.61 15.33
CA ASN A 58 -11.44 0.55 16.24
C ASN A 58 -12.70 0.05 15.54
N LEU A 59 -12.93 0.44 14.28
CA LEU A 59 -14.01 -0.09 13.45
C LEU A 59 -13.85 -1.60 13.25
N GLY A 60 -12.63 -2.09 13.00
CA GLY A 60 -12.33 -3.52 12.95
C GLY A 60 -12.73 -4.26 14.23
N TYR A 61 -12.42 -3.71 15.40
CA TYR A 61 -12.83 -4.27 16.69
C TYR A 61 -14.35 -4.20 16.93
N PHE A 62 -14.98 -3.11 16.53
CA PHE A 62 -16.44 -2.95 16.60
C PHE A 62 -17.15 -4.00 15.74
N LEU A 63 -16.73 -4.15 14.48
CA LEU A 63 -17.25 -5.19 13.57
C LEU A 63 -16.90 -6.60 14.06
N GLY A 64 -15.77 -6.72 14.76
CA GLY A 64 -15.30 -7.93 15.43
C GLY A 64 -16.26 -8.52 16.45
N ARG A 65 -17.27 -7.74 16.91
CA ARG A 65 -18.34 -8.21 17.80
C ARG A 65 -19.30 -9.17 17.10
N TRP A 66 -19.46 -9.06 15.78
CA TRP A 66 -20.30 -9.98 14.99
C TRP A 66 -19.48 -11.12 14.38
N MET A 67 -18.28 -10.83 13.87
CA MET A 67 -17.39 -11.85 13.31
C MET A 67 -15.94 -11.60 13.73
N SER A 68 -15.32 -12.58 14.40
CA SER A 68 -13.99 -12.43 15.02
C SER A 68 -12.86 -12.09 14.04
N PHE A 69 -13.00 -12.46 12.76
CA PHE A 69 -12.10 -12.11 11.65
C PHE A 69 -11.84 -10.60 11.54
N PHE A 70 -12.86 -9.76 11.79
CA PHE A 70 -12.73 -8.31 11.63
C PHE A 70 -11.74 -7.66 12.60
N ASN A 71 -11.46 -8.29 13.75
CA ASN A 71 -10.48 -7.80 14.72
C ASN A 71 -9.08 -7.69 14.11
N GLN A 72 -8.69 -8.65 13.26
CA GLN A 72 -7.41 -8.63 12.56
C GLN A 72 -7.51 -7.88 11.23
N PHE A 73 -8.66 -7.99 10.54
CA PHE A 73 -8.89 -7.32 9.27
C PHE A 73 -8.73 -5.80 9.35
N GLY A 74 -9.19 -5.15 10.43
CA GLY A 74 -9.01 -3.71 10.60
C GLY A 74 -7.54 -3.27 10.59
N LYS A 75 -6.68 -4.01 11.30
CA LYS A 75 -5.22 -3.78 11.31
C LYS A 75 -4.61 -4.07 9.94
N PHE A 76 -5.01 -5.18 9.32
CA PHE A 76 -4.56 -5.58 8.00
C PHE A 76 -4.91 -4.53 6.94
N ALA A 77 -6.12 -3.98 6.96
CA ALA A 77 -6.57 -2.95 6.04
C ALA A 77 -5.74 -1.67 6.21
N VAL A 78 -5.55 -1.20 7.45
CA VAL A 78 -4.71 -0.03 7.77
C VAL A 78 -3.29 -0.20 7.24
N ILE A 79 -2.67 -1.36 7.47
CA ILE A 79 -1.34 -1.66 6.94
C ILE A 79 -1.35 -1.76 5.41
N GLY A 80 -2.39 -2.34 4.81
CA GLY A 80 -2.57 -2.40 3.36
C GLY A 80 -2.53 -1.02 2.71
N PHE A 81 -3.32 -0.07 3.22
CA PHE A 81 -3.30 1.32 2.73
C PHE A 81 -1.96 2.00 2.99
N THR A 82 -1.36 1.77 4.15
CA THR A 82 -0.03 2.32 4.48
C THR A 82 1.04 1.83 3.51
N ASN A 83 1.02 0.55 3.14
CA ASN A 83 1.95 -0.02 2.17
C ASN A 83 1.79 0.61 0.80
N PHE A 84 0.54 0.85 0.38
CA PHE A 84 0.27 1.54 -0.88
C PHE A 84 0.82 2.98 -0.86
N ILE A 85 0.64 3.70 0.25
CA ILE A 85 1.21 5.05 0.42
C ILE A 85 2.75 5.01 0.38
N VAL A 86 3.39 4.06 1.06
CA VAL A 86 4.86 3.89 1.02
C VAL A 86 5.34 3.57 -0.40
N TYR A 87 4.67 2.66 -1.09
CA TYR A 87 4.91 2.33 -2.49
C TYR A 87 4.85 3.59 -3.38
N SER A 88 3.76 4.35 -3.30
CA SER A 88 3.61 5.59 -4.05
C SER A 88 4.67 6.62 -3.65
N GLY A 89 5.03 6.71 -2.38
CA GLY A 89 6.08 7.61 -1.89
C GLY A 89 7.44 7.30 -2.52
N ILE A 90 7.85 6.03 -2.52
CA ILE A 90 9.09 5.59 -3.15
C ILE A 90 9.08 5.90 -4.64
N LEU A 91 7.98 5.60 -5.33
CA LEU A 91 7.84 5.90 -6.75
C LEU A 91 8.00 7.40 -7.03
N ASN A 92 7.31 8.26 -6.29
CA ASN A 92 7.39 9.71 -6.51
C ASN A 92 8.76 10.29 -6.15
N ILE A 93 9.46 9.74 -5.14
CA ILE A 93 10.85 10.14 -4.85
C ILE A 93 11.77 9.81 -6.03
N LEU A 94 11.63 8.62 -6.63
CA LEU A 94 12.43 8.21 -7.78
C LEU A 94 12.13 9.09 -9.01
N ILE A 95 10.86 9.37 -9.28
CA ILE A 95 10.44 10.25 -10.37
C ILE A 95 10.97 11.67 -10.12
N ALA A 96 10.70 12.25 -8.96
CA ALA A 96 11.13 13.62 -8.62
C ALA A 96 12.66 13.79 -8.61
N GLY A 97 13.39 12.76 -8.23
CA GLY A 97 14.86 12.79 -8.20
C GLY A 97 15.53 12.59 -9.56
N THR A 98 14.79 12.12 -10.57
CA THR A 98 15.34 11.81 -11.90
C THR A 98 14.66 12.57 -13.04
N ASP A 99 13.52 13.20 -12.77
CA ASP A 99 12.58 13.76 -13.76
C ASP A 99 12.12 12.72 -14.82
N ILE A 100 12.21 11.43 -14.50
CA ILE A 100 11.77 10.34 -15.38
C ILE A 100 10.45 9.77 -14.88
N ASN A 101 9.37 10.07 -15.61
CA ASN A 101 8.02 9.57 -15.31
C ASN A 101 7.50 8.54 -16.33
N ALA A 102 8.29 8.21 -17.36
CA ALA A 102 7.95 7.24 -18.40
C ALA A 102 9.22 6.62 -19.02
N GLY A 103 9.05 5.72 -19.98
CA GLY A 103 10.13 5.06 -20.71
C GLY A 103 10.72 3.85 -19.97
N LEU A 104 11.96 3.51 -20.32
CA LEU A 104 12.60 2.25 -19.89
C LEU A 104 12.87 2.16 -18.38
N TRP A 105 13.04 3.30 -17.70
CA TRP A 105 13.32 3.34 -16.27
C TRP A 105 12.07 3.28 -15.40
N TYR A 106 10.91 3.68 -15.91
CA TYR A 106 9.66 3.63 -15.15
C TYR A 106 9.31 2.22 -14.61
N PRO A 107 9.39 1.12 -15.40
CA PRO A 107 9.23 -0.24 -14.88
C PRO A 107 10.18 -0.57 -13.71
N VAL A 108 11.42 -0.07 -13.77
CA VAL A 108 12.43 -0.27 -12.71
C VAL A 108 12.00 0.45 -11.44
N PHE A 109 11.48 1.67 -11.55
CA PHE A 109 10.96 2.42 -10.40
C PHE A 109 9.76 1.73 -9.77
N ILE A 110 8.84 1.19 -10.58
CA ILE A 110 7.70 0.40 -10.09
C ILE A 110 8.18 -0.85 -9.35
N ALA A 111 9.19 -1.55 -9.87
CA ALA A 111 9.75 -2.73 -9.20
C ALA A 111 10.38 -2.36 -7.85
N ILE A 112 11.19 -1.29 -7.79
CA ILE A 112 11.80 -0.81 -6.54
C ILE A 112 10.72 -0.41 -5.53
N ALA A 113 9.73 0.38 -5.95
CA ALA A 113 8.62 0.78 -5.12
C ALA A 113 7.85 -0.43 -4.58
N PHE A 114 7.58 -1.43 -5.42
CA PHE A 114 6.88 -2.65 -5.03
C PHE A 114 7.64 -3.43 -3.97
N VAL A 115 8.95 -3.63 -4.16
CA VAL A 115 9.82 -4.31 -3.19
C VAL A 115 9.84 -3.54 -1.86
N GLY A 116 10.00 -2.22 -1.89
CA GLY A 116 9.98 -1.40 -0.68
C GLY A 116 8.66 -1.50 0.09
N GLY A 117 7.53 -1.40 -0.61
CA GLY A 117 6.20 -1.59 -0.03
C GLY A 117 5.98 -3.01 0.53
N ALA A 118 6.50 -4.04 -0.14
CA ALA A 118 6.41 -5.42 0.31
C ALA A 118 7.25 -5.69 1.58
N LEU A 119 8.48 -5.18 1.66
CA LEU A 119 9.32 -5.28 2.85
C LEU A 119 8.68 -4.56 4.05
N HIS A 120 8.14 -3.37 3.81
CA HIS A 120 7.38 -2.63 4.82
C HIS A 120 6.16 -3.43 5.31
N SER A 121 5.40 -4.01 4.37
CA SER A 121 4.25 -4.86 4.65
C SER A 121 4.60 -6.04 5.55
N TYR A 122 5.73 -6.71 5.26
CA TYR A 122 6.18 -7.87 6.02
C TYR A 122 6.45 -7.52 7.50
N GLY A 123 7.17 -6.42 7.75
CA GLY A 123 7.48 -5.98 9.11
C GLY A 123 6.21 -5.76 9.95
N TRP A 124 5.28 -4.96 9.44
CA TRP A 124 4.06 -4.64 10.19
C TRP A 124 3.10 -5.81 10.31
N ASN A 125 2.94 -6.62 9.26
CA ASN A 125 2.08 -7.79 9.33
C ASN A 125 2.59 -8.81 10.36
N LYS A 126 3.90 -9.05 10.38
CA LYS A 126 4.52 -10.00 11.30
C LYS A 126 4.47 -9.54 12.76
N PHE A 127 4.86 -8.29 13.02
CA PHE A 127 5.04 -7.82 14.40
C PHE A 127 3.81 -7.19 15.03
N TRP A 128 2.84 -6.72 14.23
CA TRP A 128 1.64 -6.06 14.74
C TRP A 128 0.33 -6.74 14.35
N VAL A 129 0.10 -7.01 13.06
CA VAL A 129 -1.22 -7.52 12.60
C VAL A 129 -1.47 -8.93 13.10
N PHE A 130 -0.52 -9.85 12.86
CA PHE A 130 -0.66 -11.27 13.18
C PHE A 130 0.09 -11.68 14.46
N GLU A 131 0.98 -10.83 14.96
CA GLU A 131 1.81 -11.09 16.15
C GLU A 131 2.55 -12.44 16.10
N SER A 132 2.85 -12.93 14.90
CA SER A 132 3.46 -14.24 14.64
C SER A 132 4.98 -14.26 14.88
N GLY A 133 5.57 -13.15 15.34
CA GLY A 133 6.99 -13.08 15.70
C GLY A 133 7.41 -14.03 16.84
N ALA A 134 6.47 -14.53 17.64
CA ALA A 134 6.75 -15.42 18.77
C ALA A 134 6.47 -16.91 18.49
N SER A 135 5.77 -17.26 17.41
CA SER A 135 5.47 -18.64 17.02
C SER A 135 6.11 -18.94 15.67
N GLY A 136 6.97 -19.95 15.62
CA GLY A 136 7.78 -20.34 14.46
C GLY A 136 6.99 -20.86 13.25
N GLY A 137 6.14 -20.01 12.66
CA GLY A 137 5.54 -20.23 11.34
C GLY A 137 6.64 -20.28 10.29
N GLY A 138 6.84 -21.46 9.72
CA GLY A 138 8.07 -21.87 9.04
C GLY A 138 8.37 -21.12 7.74
N ALA A 139 9.67 -21.03 7.44
CA ALA A 139 10.22 -20.46 6.21
C ALA A 139 9.54 -20.95 4.90
N GLY A 140 8.85 -22.09 4.92
CA GLY A 140 8.09 -22.63 3.79
C GLY A 140 6.78 -21.90 3.45
N GLU A 141 6.05 -21.33 4.41
CA GLU A 141 4.88 -20.48 4.12
C GLU A 141 5.32 -19.10 3.63
N PHE A 142 6.45 -18.62 4.18
CA PHE A 142 7.13 -17.41 3.74
C PHE A 142 7.61 -17.51 2.27
N ALA A 143 8.23 -18.62 1.87
CA ALA A 143 8.64 -18.83 0.48
C ALA A 143 7.45 -18.83 -0.51
N LYS A 144 6.31 -19.43 -0.13
CA LYS A 144 5.08 -19.40 -0.94
C LYS A 144 4.49 -18.00 -1.04
N PHE A 145 4.50 -17.23 0.05
CA PHE A 145 4.10 -15.82 0.04
C PHE A 145 4.96 -14.99 -0.90
N PHE A 146 6.27 -15.19 -0.91
CA PHE A 146 7.19 -14.49 -1.81
C PHE A 146 6.99 -14.86 -3.28
N ILE A 147 6.70 -16.13 -3.60
CA ILE A 147 6.42 -16.54 -4.98
C ILE A 147 5.13 -15.89 -5.51
N VAL A 148 4.04 -15.94 -4.73
CA VAL A 148 2.75 -15.34 -5.15
C VAL A 148 2.87 -13.82 -5.28
N ASN A 149 3.53 -13.16 -4.32
CA ASN A 149 3.78 -11.72 -4.43
C ASN A 149 4.76 -11.35 -5.54
N GLY A 150 5.71 -12.23 -5.87
CA GLY A 150 6.61 -12.03 -7.00
C GLY A 150 5.85 -12.01 -8.33
N ILE A 151 4.94 -12.95 -8.55
CA ILE A 151 4.07 -12.97 -9.74
C ILE A 151 3.18 -11.72 -9.78
N ALA A 152 2.55 -11.38 -8.67
CA ALA A 152 1.75 -10.16 -8.57
C ALA A 152 2.58 -8.89 -8.83
N GLY A 153 3.82 -8.85 -8.36
CA GLY A 153 4.77 -7.76 -8.63
C GLY A 153 5.13 -7.64 -10.11
N LEU A 154 5.36 -8.76 -10.81
CA LEU A 154 5.59 -8.76 -12.26
C LEU A 154 4.37 -8.26 -13.02
N VAL A 155 3.17 -8.68 -12.62
CA VAL A 155 1.90 -8.16 -13.17
C VAL A 155 1.76 -6.66 -12.91
N ASN A 156 2.10 -6.20 -11.69
CA ASN A 156 2.10 -4.78 -11.33
C ASN A 156 2.98 -3.97 -12.28
N VAL A 157 4.26 -4.38 -12.41
CA VAL A 157 5.24 -3.74 -13.29
C VAL A 157 4.75 -3.72 -14.73
N GLY A 158 4.27 -4.86 -15.25
CA GLY A 158 3.81 -4.98 -16.62
C GLY A 158 2.63 -4.06 -16.93
N ILE A 159 1.59 -4.07 -16.09
CA ILE A 159 0.40 -3.24 -16.27
C ILE A 159 0.72 -1.76 -16.10
N ALA A 160 1.48 -1.39 -15.06
CA ALA A 160 1.88 0.01 -14.86
C ALA A 160 2.67 0.53 -16.07
N SER A 161 3.62 -0.27 -16.55
CA SER A 161 4.44 0.08 -17.72
C SER A 161 3.60 0.20 -18.99
N PHE A 162 2.62 -0.69 -19.18
CA PHE A 162 1.70 -0.61 -20.32
C PHE A 162 0.89 0.69 -20.28
N VAL A 163 0.31 1.04 -19.12
CA VAL A 163 -0.47 2.27 -18.96
C VAL A 163 0.40 3.51 -19.22
N VAL A 164 1.62 3.55 -18.69
CA VAL A 164 2.47 4.75 -18.83
C VAL A 164 3.13 4.86 -20.20
N ASN A 165 3.69 3.76 -20.71
CA ASN A 165 4.53 3.80 -21.90
C ASN A 165 3.79 3.50 -23.20
N VAL A 166 2.64 2.81 -23.14
CA VAL A 166 1.88 2.44 -24.35
C VAL A 166 0.61 3.26 -24.47
N VAL A 167 -0.19 3.37 -23.39
CA VAL A 167 -1.41 4.20 -23.41
C VAL A 167 -1.03 5.68 -23.39
N GLY A 168 -0.06 6.06 -22.57
CA GLY A 168 0.37 7.45 -22.41
C GLY A 168 -0.68 8.32 -21.70
N PRO A 169 -0.33 9.57 -21.31
CA PRO A 169 -1.22 10.45 -20.57
C PRO A 169 -2.56 10.68 -21.26
N LEU A 170 -3.65 10.29 -20.61
CA LEU A 170 -4.99 10.64 -21.07
C LEU A 170 -5.35 12.06 -20.60
N SER A 171 -5.99 12.83 -21.48
CA SER A 171 -6.39 14.24 -21.23
C SER A 171 -5.18 15.16 -20.93
N ASN A 172 -5.39 16.28 -20.24
CA ASN A 172 -4.35 17.25 -19.90
C ASN A 172 -3.59 16.89 -18.60
N LEU A 173 -3.46 15.60 -18.28
CA LEU A 173 -2.71 15.15 -17.10
C LEU A 173 -1.20 15.27 -17.35
N SER A 174 -0.45 15.70 -16.34
CA SER A 174 1.01 15.70 -16.41
C SER A 174 1.55 14.27 -16.43
N GLY A 175 2.77 14.10 -16.94
CA GLY A 175 3.48 12.82 -16.91
C GLY A 175 3.60 12.25 -15.49
N ASP A 176 3.86 13.10 -14.49
CA ASP A 176 4.00 12.67 -13.08
C ASP A 176 2.68 12.15 -12.48
N VAL A 177 1.57 12.82 -12.81
CA VAL A 177 0.25 12.35 -12.40
C VAL A 177 -0.08 11.06 -13.13
N TRP A 178 0.22 10.98 -14.42
CA TRP A 178 -0.02 9.77 -15.21
C TRP A 178 0.80 8.57 -14.75
N ALA A 179 2.04 8.79 -14.33
CA ALA A 179 2.90 7.79 -13.72
C ALA A 179 2.28 7.21 -12.44
N ASN A 180 1.59 8.02 -11.64
CA ASN A 180 0.85 7.54 -10.48
C ASN A 180 -0.43 6.79 -10.87
N VAL A 181 -1.13 7.22 -11.93
CA VAL A 181 -2.29 6.49 -12.48
C VAL A 181 -1.88 5.09 -12.93
N GLY A 182 -0.76 4.96 -13.65
CA GLY A 182 -0.21 3.66 -14.04
C GLY A 182 0.12 2.78 -12.83
N ALA A 183 0.74 3.35 -11.80
CA ALA A 183 1.09 2.65 -10.57
C ALA A 183 -0.16 2.16 -9.81
N VAL A 184 -1.22 2.96 -9.75
CA VAL A 184 -2.53 2.59 -9.19
C VAL A 184 -3.14 1.43 -9.99
N ALA A 185 -3.18 1.54 -11.32
CA ALA A 185 -3.74 0.51 -12.20
C ALA A 185 -2.98 -0.82 -12.05
N GLY A 186 -1.65 -0.77 -12.08
CA GLY A 186 -0.80 -1.94 -11.86
C GLY A 186 -1.06 -2.60 -10.51
N SER A 187 -1.18 -1.80 -9.45
CA SER A 187 -1.46 -2.30 -8.09
C SER A 187 -2.84 -2.91 -7.96
N ALA A 188 -3.87 -2.32 -8.59
CA ALA A 188 -5.22 -2.86 -8.59
C ALA A 188 -5.29 -4.22 -9.29
N VAL A 189 -4.65 -4.36 -10.47
CA VAL A 189 -4.62 -5.64 -11.19
C VAL A 189 -3.79 -6.68 -10.42
N ALA A 190 -2.63 -6.29 -9.88
CA ALA A 190 -1.80 -7.17 -9.06
C ALA A 190 -2.55 -7.70 -7.83
N LEU A 191 -3.40 -6.88 -7.19
CA LEU A 191 -4.23 -7.31 -6.07
C LEU A 191 -5.22 -8.42 -6.48
N ILE A 192 -5.85 -8.27 -7.66
CA ILE A 192 -6.76 -9.30 -8.22
C ILE A 192 -6.00 -10.61 -8.47
N PHE A 193 -4.81 -10.52 -9.07
CA PHE A 193 -3.95 -11.69 -9.31
C PHE A 193 -3.48 -12.35 -8.02
N SER A 194 -3.07 -11.56 -7.02
CA SER A 194 -2.74 -12.06 -5.68
C SER A 194 -3.92 -12.82 -5.07
N PHE A 195 -5.13 -12.25 -5.10
CA PHE A 195 -6.32 -12.90 -4.57
C PHE A 195 -6.62 -14.23 -5.27
N ILE A 196 -6.57 -14.27 -6.59
CA ILE A 196 -6.78 -15.50 -7.38
C ILE A 196 -5.69 -16.52 -7.08
N GLY A 197 -4.43 -16.11 -7.03
CA GLY A 197 -3.28 -16.98 -6.74
C GLY A 197 -3.37 -17.60 -5.35
N PHE A 198 -3.68 -16.80 -4.33
CA PHE A 198 -3.92 -17.32 -2.98
C PHE A 198 -5.10 -18.31 -2.96
N ARG A 199 -6.21 -17.97 -3.63
CA ARG A 199 -7.40 -18.85 -3.67
C ARG A 199 -7.13 -20.18 -4.38
N LEU A 200 -6.45 -20.19 -5.52
CA LEU A 200 -6.27 -21.38 -6.37
C LEU A 200 -5.07 -22.25 -5.96
N VAL A 201 -4.00 -21.64 -5.44
CA VAL A 201 -2.73 -22.34 -5.15
C VAL A 201 -2.59 -22.63 -3.66
N VAL A 202 -3.00 -21.70 -2.79
CA VAL A 202 -2.82 -21.83 -1.34
C VAL A 202 -4.03 -22.49 -0.68
N PHE A 203 -5.25 -22.14 -1.10
CA PHE A 203 -6.49 -22.70 -0.54
C PHE A 203 -7.09 -23.85 -1.38
N LYS A 204 -6.26 -24.75 -1.92
CA LYS A 204 -6.79 -26.04 -2.36
C LYS A 204 -7.35 -26.76 -1.13
N LYS A 205 -8.69 -26.85 -1.07
CA LYS A 205 -9.41 -27.73 -0.15
C LYS A 205 -8.70 -29.10 -0.17
N LYS A 206 -8.10 -29.51 0.94
CA LYS A 206 -7.91 -30.95 1.17
C LYS A 206 -9.31 -31.48 1.40
N GLU A 207 -9.91 -32.06 0.36
CA GLU A 207 -11.00 -32.99 0.60
C GLU A 207 -10.39 -34.19 1.34
N LEU A 208 -10.88 -34.40 2.56
CA LEU A 208 -10.61 -35.58 3.38
C LEU A 208 -11.32 -36.78 2.76
#